data_AF-A0A8J5Z4G2-F1
#
_entry.id   AF-A0A8J5Z4G2-F1
#
_cell.length_a   1.000
_cell.length_b   1.000
_cell.length_c   1.000
_cell.angle_alpha   90.00
_cell.angle_beta   90.00
_cell.angle_gamma   90.00
#
_symmetry.space_group_name_H-M   'P 1'
#
loop_
_entity.id
_entity.type
_entity.pdbx_description
1 polymer ?
#
loop_
_entity_poly.entity_id
_entity_poly.type
_entity_poly.pdbx_seq_one_letter_code
_entity_poly.pdbx_strand_id
1 'polypeptide(L)'
;MDFQSQKLYSPKYNKKRLNQEQVRLLERSFSANKKLEPELKLQLANQLGVPPRQVAIWYQNKRARWKTQSLELDYNTLQVKLENALSEKRRLEKDVKYLQEELRKAQETMFAMNNNQRANHHHHQQQQDQPLNYFVSCNSTGSSEEGEARAFMKIMKCCKLMNSMLV
;
A
#
# COMPACT_ATOMS: atom_id res chain seq x y z
N MET A 1 36.55 -42.26 -59.38
CA MET A 1 36.12 -42.92 -58.12
C MET A 1 34.84 -42.24 -57.70
N ASP A 2 33.71 -42.76 -58.15
CA ASP A 2 32.39 -42.19 -57.87
C ASP A 2 31.93 -42.63 -56.48
N PHE A 3 31.87 -41.66 -55.58
CA PHE A 3 31.42 -41.85 -54.20
C PHE A 3 29.89 -41.86 -54.19
N GLN A 4 29.30 -43.01 -54.52
CA GLN A 4 27.86 -43.25 -54.34
C GLN A 4 27.56 -43.33 -52.83
N SER A 5 27.31 -42.17 -52.23
CA SER A 5 26.76 -42.04 -50.89
C SER A 5 25.41 -42.75 -50.83
N GLN A 6 25.43 -43.91 -50.20
CA GLN A 6 24.27 -44.71 -49.86
C GLN A 6 23.30 -43.85 -49.04
N LYS A 7 22.15 -43.52 -49.63
CA LYS A 7 20.99 -43.02 -48.89
C LYS A 7 20.52 -44.14 -47.97
N LEU A 8 20.99 -44.12 -46.72
CA LEU A 8 20.45 -44.95 -45.64
C LEU A 8 18.96 -44.63 -45.52
N TYR A 9 18.13 -45.57 -45.98
CA TYR A 9 16.71 -45.60 -45.73
C TYR A 9 16.49 -45.54 -44.22
N SER A 10 16.11 -44.36 -43.73
CA SER A 10 15.52 -44.21 -42.39
C SER A 10 14.25 -45.05 -42.39
N PRO A 11 14.15 -46.12 -41.58
CA PRO A 11 12.94 -46.91 -41.50
C PRO A 11 11.79 -45.96 -41.18
N LYS A 12 10.67 -46.06 -41.91
CA LYS A 12 9.41 -45.39 -41.52
C LYS A 12 9.05 -45.89 -40.12
N TYR A 13 9.54 -45.21 -39.09
CA TYR A 13 9.24 -45.50 -37.70
C TYR A 13 7.73 -45.41 -37.57
N ASN A 14 7.09 -46.58 -37.47
CA ASN A 14 5.65 -46.71 -37.43
C ASN A 14 5.11 -45.75 -36.37
N LYS A 15 4.25 -44.81 -36.79
CA LYS A 15 3.59 -43.82 -35.94
C LYS A 15 2.53 -44.46 -35.02
N LYS A 16 2.76 -45.68 -34.54
CA LYS A 16 1.84 -46.37 -33.64
C LYS A 16 1.79 -45.61 -32.32
N ARG A 17 0.59 -45.18 -31.94
CA ARG A 17 0.30 -44.56 -30.65
C ARG A 17 0.71 -45.54 -29.54
N LEU A 18 1.35 -45.02 -28.49
CA LEU A 18 1.67 -45.82 -27.31
C LEU A 18 0.37 -46.32 -26.67
N ASN A 19 0.35 -47.59 -26.26
CA ASN A 19 -0.78 -48.14 -25.54
C ASN A 19 -0.83 -47.59 -24.10
N GLN A 20 -1.95 -47.80 -23.41
CA GLN A 20 -2.15 -47.22 -22.08
C GLN A 20 -1.12 -47.74 -21.05
N GLU A 21 -0.72 -49.01 -21.14
CA GLU A 21 0.26 -49.60 -20.24
C GLU A 21 1.65 -49.00 -20.41
N GLN A 22 2.07 -48.81 -21.66
CA GLN A 22 3.31 -48.15 -22.02
C GLN A 22 3.33 -46.71 -21.50
N VAL A 23 2.21 -45.99 -21.62
CA VAL A 23 2.07 -44.65 -21.05
C VAL A 23 2.18 -44.68 -19.54
N ARG A 24 1.51 -45.62 -18.84
CA ARG A 24 1.59 -45.75 -17.37
C ARG A 24 3.03 -45.92 -16.89
N LEU A 25 3.82 -46.78 -17.55
CA LEU A 25 5.22 -46.99 -17.18
C LEU A 25 6.06 -45.72 -17.40
N LEU A 26 5.87 -45.04 -18.54
CA LEU A 26 6.55 -43.77 -18.83
C LEU A 26 6.19 -42.68 -17.83
N GLU A 27 4.92 -42.63 -17.39
CA GLU A 27 4.47 -41.69 -16.36
C GLU A 27 5.08 -41.99 -15.00
N ARG A 28 5.12 -43.26 -14.58
CA ARG A 28 5.79 -43.66 -13.34
C ARG A 28 7.27 -43.26 -13.34
N SER A 29 7.96 -43.52 -14.45
CA SER A 29 9.37 -43.13 -14.63
C SER A 29 9.54 -41.60 -14.61
N PHE A 30 8.69 -40.86 -15.31
CA PHE A 30 8.73 -39.39 -15.36
C PHE A 30 8.49 -38.73 -13.99
N SER A 31 7.58 -39.29 -13.20
CA SER A 31 7.30 -38.81 -11.84
C SER A 31 8.51 -39.02 -10.91
N ALA A 32 9.28 -40.08 -11.11
CA ALA A 32 10.52 -40.32 -10.36
C ALA A 32 11.67 -39.40 -10.83
N ASN A 33 11.84 -39.25 -12.15
CA ASN A 33 12.81 -38.34 -12.72
C ASN A 33 12.28 -37.68 -14.01
N LYS A 34 12.17 -36.35 -13.98
CA LYS A 34 11.65 -35.55 -15.10
C LYS A 34 12.68 -35.43 -16.26
N LYS A 35 13.94 -35.76 -16.02
CA LYS A 35 15.01 -35.77 -17.02
C LYS A 35 15.21 -37.19 -17.56
N LEU A 36 15.30 -37.29 -18.88
CA LEU A 36 15.52 -38.55 -19.57
C LEU A 36 17.02 -38.73 -19.83
N GLU A 37 17.68 -39.54 -19.00
CA GLU A 37 19.08 -39.88 -19.21
C GLU A 37 19.24 -40.86 -20.40
N PRO A 38 20.38 -40.86 -21.11
CA PRO A 38 20.61 -41.73 -22.26
C PRO A 38 20.45 -43.21 -21.96
N GLU A 39 20.98 -43.67 -20.81
CA GLU A 39 20.89 -45.06 -20.35
C GLU A 39 19.45 -45.45 -20.05
N LEU A 40 18.75 -44.64 -19.25
CA LEU A 40 17.34 -44.85 -18.91
C LEU A 40 16.45 -44.89 -20.16
N LYS A 41 16.74 -44.06 -21.17
CA LYS A 41 16.02 -44.07 -22.45
C LYS A 41 16.13 -45.42 -23.16
N LEU A 42 17.31 -46.02 -23.19
CA LEU A 42 17.52 -47.32 -23.81
C LEU A 42 16.80 -48.42 -23.02
N GLN A 43 16.90 -48.39 -21.69
CA GLN A 43 16.22 -49.34 -20.82
C GLN A 43 14.69 -49.29 -20.99
N LEU A 44 14.11 -48.09 -20.96
CA LEU A 44 12.67 -47.89 -21.17
C LEU A 44 12.24 -48.33 -22.58
N ALA A 45 13.03 -48.01 -23.61
CA ALA A 45 12.74 -48.42 -24.98
C ALA A 45 12.68 -49.94 -25.12
N ASN A 46 13.65 -50.65 -24.52
CA ASN A 46 13.71 -52.10 -24.51
C ASN A 46 12.54 -52.71 -23.72
N GLN A 47 12.27 -52.20 -22.53
CA GLN A 47 11.17 -52.70 -21.67
C GLN A 47 9.79 -52.50 -22.31
N LEU A 48 9.61 -51.40 -23.04
CA LEU A 48 8.33 -51.05 -23.67
C LEU A 48 8.18 -51.67 -25.07
N GLY A 49 9.26 -52.20 -25.65
CA GLY A 49 9.30 -52.67 -27.05
C GLY A 49 9.07 -51.57 -28.07
N VAL A 50 9.52 -50.33 -27.79
CA VAL A 50 9.32 -49.16 -28.67
C VAL A 50 10.65 -48.49 -29.03
N PRO A 51 10.73 -47.79 -30.17
CA PRO A 51 11.95 -47.08 -30.55
C PRO A 51 12.37 -46.03 -29.51
N PRO A 52 13.68 -45.88 -29.20
CA PRO A 52 14.18 -44.85 -28.27
C PRO A 52 13.75 -43.42 -28.61
N ARG A 53 13.55 -43.14 -29.90
CA ARG A 53 13.03 -41.85 -30.38
C ARG A 53 11.61 -41.57 -29.86
N GLN A 54 10.76 -42.57 -29.78
CA GLN A 54 9.39 -42.43 -29.31
C GLN A 54 9.34 -42.11 -27.80
N VAL A 55 10.21 -42.75 -27.01
CA VAL A 55 10.42 -42.41 -25.60
C VAL A 55 10.89 -40.95 -25.46
N ALA A 56 11.87 -40.53 -26.27
CA ALA A 56 12.38 -39.16 -26.24
C ALA A 56 11.30 -38.11 -26.57
N ILE A 57 10.51 -38.33 -27.63
CA ILE A 57 9.40 -37.44 -28.01
C ILE A 57 8.33 -37.41 -26.92
N TRP A 58 8.01 -38.55 -26.34
CA TRP A 58 7.03 -38.61 -25.26
C TRP A 58 7.49 -37.78 -24.05
N TYR A 59 8.76 -37.90 -23.63
CA TYR A 59 9.32 -37.09 -22.54
C TYR A 59 9.34 -35.60 -22.86
N GLN A 60 9.68 -35.22 -24.10
CA GLN A 60 9.62 -33.83 -24.54
C GLN A 60 8.19 -33.27 -24.44
N ASN A 61 7.21 -33.99 -24.96
CA ASN A 61 5.80 -33.60 -24.89
C ASN A 61 5.28 -33.55 -23.45
N LYS A 62 5.65 -34.52 -22.61
CA LYS A 62 5.26 -34.53 -21.19
C LYS A 62 5.85 -33.32 -20.45
N ARG A 63 7.12 -32.96 -20.70
CA ARG A 63 7.73 -31.74 -20.14
C ARG A 63 7.04 -30.47 -20.62
N ALA A 64 6.72 -30.37 -21.92
CA ALA A 64 6.01 -29.22 -22.46
C ALA A 64 4.64 -29.04 -21.78
N ARG A 65 3.85 -30.12 -21.69
CA ARG A 65 2.55 -30.11 -20.99
C ARG A 65 2.69 -29.76 -19.51
N TRP A 66 3.65 -30.37 -18.82
CA TRP A 66 3.91 -30.08 -17.41
C TRP A 66 4.29 -28.60 -17.18
N LYS A 67 5.11 -28.03 -18.07
CA LYS A 67 5.46 -26.61 -18.00
C LYS A 67 4.22 -25.72 -18.20
N THR A 68 3.38 -26.02 -19.19
CA THR A 68 2.12 -25.30 -19.40
C THR A 68 1.22 -25.38 -18.18
N GLN A 69 0.99 -26.59 -17.64
CA GLN A 69 0.17 -26.78 -16.43
C GLN A 69 0.72 -26.05 -15.20
N SER A 70 2.05 -26.04 -15.02
CA SER A 70 2.69 -25.28 -13.95
C SER A 70 2.43 -23.78 -14.10
N LEU A 71 2.59 -23.24 -15.31
CA LEU A 71 2.36 -21.82 -15.58
C LEU A 71 0.89 -21.42 -15.39
N GLU A 72 -0.05 -22.29 -15.78
CA GLU A 72 -1.48 -22.08 -15.54
C GLU A 72 -1.80 -22.02 -14.04
N LEU A 73 -1.21 -22.93 -13.24
CA LEU A 73 -1.37 -22.93 -11.79
C LEU A 73 -0.76 -21.68 -11.14
N ASP A 74 0.43 -21.29 -11.58
CA ASP A 74 1.13 -20.10 -11.08
C ASP A 74 0.32 -18.83 -11.42
N TYR A 75 -0.20 -18.74 -12.64
CA TYR A 75 -1.06 -17.64 -13.07
C TYR A 75 -2.32 -17.54 -12.20
N ASN A 76 -3.04 -18.65 -12.01
CA ASN A 76 -4.24 -18.67 -11.17
C ASN A 76 -3.93 -18.25 -9.72
N THR A 77 -2.80 -18.70 -9.19
CA THR A 77 -2.33 -18.32 -7.84
C THR A 77 -2.05 -16.82 -7.76
N LEU A 78 -1.39 -16.25 -8.76
CA LEU A 78 -1.12 -14.81 -8.84
C LEU A 78 -2.40 -14.00 -9.00
N GLN A 79 -3.36 -14.49 -9.78
CA GLN A 79 -4.65 -13.83 -9.97
C GLN A 79 -5.41 -13.71 -8.64
N VAL A 80 -5.53 -14.80 -7.87
CA VAL A 80 -6.18 -14.76 -6.55
C VAL A 80 -5.47 -13.78 -5.59
N LYS A 81 -4.14 -13.75 -5.60
CA LYS A 81 -3.38 -12.78 -4.79
C LYS A 81 -3.67 -11.33 -5.20
N LEU A 82 -3.77 -11.07 -6.49
CA LEU A 82 -4.10 -9.75 -7.01
C LEU A 82 -5.51 -9.31 -6.60
N GLU A 83 -6.49 -10.20 -6.74
CA GLU A 83 -7.88 -9.93 -6.34
C GLU A 83 -7.99 -9.62 -4.84
N ASN A 84 -7.31 -10.40 -4.00
CA ASN A 84 -7.24 -10.15 -2.56
C ASN A 84 -6.58 -8.80 -2.24
N ALA A 85 -5.45 -8.49 -2.87
CA ALA A 85 -4.76 -7.21 -2.68
C ALA A 85 -5.63 -6.02 -3.12
N LEU A 86 -6.38 -6.15 -4.22
CA LEU A 86 -7.31 -5.13 -4.68
C LEU A 86 -8.50 -4.96 -3.73
N SER A 87 -8.99 -6.05 -3.13
CA SER A 87 -10.02 -5.99 -2.10
C SER A 87 -9.53 -5.23 -0.86
N GLU A 88 -8.35 -5.59 -0.35
CA GLU A 88 -7.74 -4.92 0.80
C GLU A 88 -7.45 -3.45 0.53
N LYS A 89 -6.93 -3.11 -0.67
CA LYS A 89 -6.74 -1.71 -1.07
C LYS A 89 -8.04 -0.94 -1.01
N ARG A 90 -9.14 -1.47 -1.56
CA ARG A 90 -10.46 -0.81 -1.52
C ARG A 90 -10.97 -0.63 -0.10
N ARG A 91 -10.71 -1.59 0.80
CA ARG A 91 -11.05 -1.49 2.22
C ARG A 91 -10.27 -0.36 2.88
N LEU A 92 -8.94 -0.36 2.73
CA LEU A 92 -8.07 0.67 3.28
C LEU A 92 -8.39 2.06 2.74
N GLU A 93 -8.72 2.20 1.45
CA GLU A 93 -9.14 3.47 0.86
C GLU A 93 -10.43 4.02 1.52
N LYS A 94 -11.36 3.15 1.93
CA LYS A 94 -12.55 3.56 2.69
C LYS A 94 -12.19 3.96 4.11
N ASP A 95 -11.35 3.17 4.78
CA ASP A 95 -10.92 3.44 6.15
C ASP A 95 -10.15 4.78 6.23
N VAL A 96 -9.26 5.05 5.28
CA VAL A 96 -8.53 6.33 5.18
C VAL A 96 -9.50 7.50 5.02
N LYS A 97 -10.48 7.41 4.11
CA LYS A 97 -11.47 8.47 3.92
C LYS A 97 -12.30 8.71 5.18
N TYR A 98 -12.74 7.64 5.82
CA TYR A 98 -13.49 7.72 7.07
C TYR A 98 -12.68 8.40 8.18
N LEU A 99 -11.44 7.97 8.38
CA LEU A 99 -10.55 8.54 9.40
C LEU A 99 -10.19 10.00 9.12
N GLN A 100 -10.01 10.37 7.86
CA GLN A 100 -9.80 11.77 7.47
C GLN A 100 -11.00 12.66 7.85
N GLU A 101 -12.21 12.18 7.63
CA GLU A 101 -13.43 12.91 7.98
C GLU A 101 -13.61 13.03 9.51
N GLU A 102 -13.34 11.96 10.27
CA GLU A 102 -13.37 12.01 11.73
C GLU A 102 -12.31 12.96 12.29
N LEU A 103 -11.10 12.96 11.70
CA LEU A 103 -10.04 13.89 12.07
C LEU A 103 -10.46 15.35 11.81
N ARG A 104 -11.09 15.63 10.67
CA ARG A 104 -11.62 16.96 10.34
C ARG A 104 -12.64 17.43 11.37
N LYS A 105 -13.62 16.59 11.71
CA LYS A 105 -14.64 16.92 12.74
C LYS A 105 -14.03 17.17 14.11
N ALA A 106 -13.05 16.36 14.52
CA ALA A 106 -12.36 16.53 15.78
C ALA A 106 -11.59 17.86 15.83
N GLN A 107 -10.92 18.23 14.74
CA GLN A 107 -10.24 19.52 14.59
C GLN A 107 -11.21 20.70 14.67
N GLU A 108 -12.37 20.61 14.00
CA GLU A 108 -13.42 21.64 14.05
C GLU A 108 -13.99 21.81 15.46
N THR A 109 -14.25 20.70 16.15
CA THR A 109 -14.75 20.69 17.53
C THR A 109 -13.73 21.34 18.47
N MET A 110 -12.45 20.97 18.35
CA MET A 110 -11.35 21.58 19.12
C MET A 110 -11.25 23.09 18.89
N PHE A 111 -11.37 23.54 17.64
CA PHE A 111 -11.33 24.96 17.30
C PHE A 111 -12.52 25.72 17.90
N ALA A 112 -13.73 25.17 17.82
CA ALA A 112 -14.93 25.76 18.42
C ALA A 112 -14.82 25.86 19.95
N MET A 113 -14.32 24.82 20.62
CA MET A 113 -14.11 24.83 22.07
C MET A 113 -13.10 25.91 22.50
N ASN A 114 -12.00 26.06 21.78
CA ASN A 114 -10.99 27.08 22.06
C ASN A 114 -11.53 28.52 21.86
N ASN A 115 -12.33 28.75 20.82
CA ASN A 115 -12.97 30.06 20.59
C ASN A 115 -14.00 30.40 21.68
N ASN A 116 -14.80 29.42 22.13
CA ASN A 116 -15.73 29.61 23.23
C ASN A 116 -15.01 29.90 24.56
N GLN A 117 -13.87 29.25 24.81
CA GLN A 117 -13.04 29.57 25.98
C GLN A 117 -12.52 31.01 25.92
N ARG A 118 -12.04 31.48 24.76
CA ARG A 118 -11.60 32.87 24.55
C ARG A 118 -12.75 33.87 24.75
N ALA A 119 -13.92 33.60 24.19
CA ALA A 119 -15.10 34.46 24.35
C ALA A 119 -15.56 34.53 25.82
N ASN A 120 -15.58 33.41 26.53
CA ASN A 120 -15.87 33.37 27.97
C ASN A 120 -14.82 34.11 28.79
N HIS A 121 -13.53 34.01 28.44
CA HIS A 121 -12.47 34.76 29.11
C HIS A 121 -12.62 36.27 28.91
N HIS A 122 -13.00 36.69 27.70
CA HIS A 122 -13.24 38.10 27.36
C HIS A 122 -14.49 38.67 28.06
N HIS A 123 -15.54 37.85 28.23
CA HIS A 123 -16.75 38.21 28.96
C HIS A 123 -16.53 38.31 30.48
N HIS A 124 -15.70 37.42 31.07
CA HIS A 124 -15.31 37.51 32.47
C HIS A 124 -14.48 38.76 32.78
N GLN A 125 -13.65 39.20 31.83
CA GLN A 125 -12.86 40.43 31.97
C GLN A 125 -13.70 41.71 31.84
N GLN A 126 -14.80 41.68 31.07
CA GLN A 126 -15.74 42.82 30.97
C GLN A 126 -16.71 42.93 32.15
N GLN A 127 -16.92 41.85 32.93
CA GLN A 127 -17.75 41.91 34.15
C GLN A 127 -16.97 42.34 35.41
N GLN A 128 -15.64 42.44 35.36
CA GLN A 128 -14.84 42.95 36.49
C GLN A 128 -14.74 44.49 36.54
N ASP A 129 -15.17 45.21 35.50
CA ASP A 129 -15.33 46.68 35.50
C ASP A 129 -16.78 47.10 35.86
N GLN A 130 -17.36 46.52 36.91
CA GLN A 130 -18.49 47.13 37.59
C GLN A 130 -17.95 48.28 38.47
N PRO A 131 -18.29 49.55 38.22
CA PRO A 131 -18.04 50.57 39.23
C PRO A 131 -18.87 50.19 40.45
N LEU A 132 -18.21 49.86 41.57
CA LEU A 132 -18.88 49.75 42.86
C LEU A 132 -19.59 51.09 43.10
N ASN A 133 -20.91 51.09 42.98
CA ASN A 133 -21.73 52.25 43.29
C ASN A 133 -21.81 52.35 44.82
N TYR A 134 -20.73 52.85 45.43
CA TYR A 134 -20.69 53.15 46.85
C TYR A 134 -21.27 54.54 47.05
N PHE A 135 -22.49 54.59 47.57
CA PHE A 135 -23.06 55.81 48.13
C PHE A 135 -22.19 56.23 49.33
N VAL A 136 -21.29 57.18 49.12
CA VAL A 136 -20.56 57.86 50.19
C VAL A 136 -21.39 59.06 50.63
N SER A 137 -22.00 58.97 51.80
CA SER A 137 -22.32 60.15 52.59
C SER A 137 -21.28 60.24 53.71
N CYS A 138 -20.36 61.19 53.60
CA CYS A 138 -19.66 61.71 54.77
C CYS A 138 -19.27 63.17 54.55
N ASN A 139 -19.63 63.98 55.54
CA ASN A 139 -19.46 65.43 55.59
C ASN A 139 -17.98 65.86 55.62
N SER A 140 -17.76 67.02 55.00
CA SER A 140 -16.81 68.09 55.32
C SER A 140 -15.59 67.75 56.20
N THR A 141 -14.37 67.86 55.65
CA THR A 141 -13.42 68.96 55.92
C THR A 141 -12.05 68.65 55.31
N GLY A 142 -11.45 69.60 54.58
CA GLY A 142 -9.99 69.78 54.54
C GLY A 142 -9.22 69.39 53.25
N SER A 143 -8.97 70.40 52.40
CA SER A 143 -7.64 70.81 51.88
C SER A 143 -6.87 69.99 50.81
N SER A 144 -6.60 70.67 49.68
CA SER A 144 -5.45 70.61 48.73
C SER A 144 -5.06 69.27 48.07
N GLU A 145 -5.30 69.14 46.75
CA GLU A 145 -4.36 69.44 45.63
C GLU A 145 -3.45 68.24 45.27
N GLU A 146 -3.82 67.49 44.22
CA GLU A 146 -3.26 67.60 42.85
C GLU A 146 -1.89 66.92 42.66
N GLY A 147 -1.89 65.61 42.34
CA GLY A 147 -0.64 64.83 42.25
C GLY A 147 -0.39 63.92 41.04
N GLU A 148 -1.40 63.28 40.42
CA GLU A 148 -1.10 62.09 39.57
C GLU A 148 -1.61 62.12 38.12
N ALA A 149 -2.27 63.20 37.69
CA ALA A 149 -2.71 63.34 36.29
C ALA A 149 -1.58 63.77 35.31
N ARG A 150 -0.39 64.12 35.82
CA ARG A 150 0.74 64.62 34.99
C ARG A 150 1.71 63.54 34.49
N ALA A 151 1.66 62.31 35.01
CA ALA A 151 2.57 61.24 34.60
C ALA A 151 2.09 60.53 33.32
N PHE A 152 0.78 60.31 33.17
CA PHE A 152 0.25 59.52 32.06
C PHE A 152 0.17 60.28 30.72
N MET A 153 0.00 61.61 30.74
CA MET A 153 0.02 62.40 29.50
C MET A 153 1.42 62.62 28.92
N LYS A 154 2.51 62.40 29.69
CA LYS A 154 3.89 62.49 29.18
C LYS A 154 4.33 61.23 28.43
N ILE A 155 3.85 60.05 28.84
CA ILE A 155 4.20 58.78 28.19
C ILE A 155 3.51 58.66 26.82
N MET A 156 2.27 59.14 26.68
CA MET A 156 1.52 59.05 25.43
C MET A 156 2.00 60.01 24.32
N LYS A 157 2.72 61.09 24.68
CA LYS A 157 3.26 62.07 23.71
C LYS A 157 4.59 61.63 23.08
N CYS A 158 5.41 60.83 23.77
CA CYS A 158 6.66 60.29 23.22
C CYS A 158 6.45 59.18 22.17
N CYS A 159 5.40 58.35 22.30
CA CYS A 159 5.13 57.30 21.31
C CYS A 159 4.58 57.84 19.98
N LYS A 160 3.88 58.98 19.98
CA LYS A 160 3.37 59.60 18.74
C LYS A 160 4.46 60.34 17.94
N LEU A 161 5.54 60.78 18.58
CA LEU A 161 6.66 61.44 17.89
C LEU A 161 7.67 60.45 17.28
N MET A 162 7.81 59.23 17.83
CA MET A 162 8.69 58.21 17.24
C MET A 162 8.11 57.49 16.01
N ASN A 163 6.80 57.56 15.77
CA ASN A 163 6.16 56.92 14.61
C ASN A 163 6.04 57.84 13.38
N SER A 164 6.58 59.07 13.45
CA SER A 164 6.62 60.03 12.33
C SER A 164 8.02 60.21 11.73
N MET A 165 9.01 59.41 12.15
CA MET A 165 10.40 59.49 11.70
C MET A 165 10.95 58.13 11.20
N LEU A 166 10.05 57.27 10.71
CA LEU A 166 10.34 56.09 9.89
C LEU A 166 9.36 56.02 8.70
N VAL A 167 9.45 57.05 7.85
CA VAL A 167 9.32 56.94 6.38
C VAL A 167 10.63 57.45 5.82
#